data_AF-A0A5E4HF49-F1
#
_entry.id   AF-A0A5E4HF49-F1
#
_cell.length_a   1.000
_cell.length_b   1.000
_cell.length_c   1.000
_cell.angle_alpha   90.00
_cell.angle_beta   90.00
_cell.angle_gamma   90.00
#
_symmetry.space_group_name_H-M   'P 1'
#
loop_
_entity.id
_entity.type
_entity.pdbx_description
1 polymer ?
#
loop_
_entity_poly.entity_id
_entity_poly.type
_entity_poly.pdbx_seq_one_letter_code
_entity_poly.pdbx_strand_id
1 'polypeptide(L)'
;MEFDYSGYAKLGESIGKLVEEKQKAYGDSFSKAPAIMAVLYPNGISPDMMGSALTVVRVIDKLNRISTNKVDLLGENPWGDIAGYSLLEVMKYGPSSIKIPALTKEQIELLKAQQIPVGVIKNDSDL
;
A
#
# COMPACT_ATOMS: atom_id res chain seq x y z
N MET A 1 3.76 -33.07 -26.04
CA MET A 1 3.76 -31.59 -26.12
C MET A 1 5.19 -31.18 -25.80
N GLU A 2 5.94 -30.69 -26.79
CA GLU A 2 7.29 -30.17 -26.57
C GLU A 2 7.18 -28.73 -26.10
N PHE A 3 7.87 -28.40 -24.99
CA PHE A 3 7.99 -27.02 -24.52
C PHE A 3 9.16 -26.35 -25.23
N ASP A 4 8.90 -25.23 -25.90
CA ASP A 4 9.93 -24.36 -26.44
C ASP A 4 10.54 -23.53 -25.31
N TYR A 5 11.76 -23.89 -24.93
CA TYR A 5 12.55 -23.18 -23.90
C TYR A 5 13.39 -22.04 -24.50
N SER A 6 13.22 -21.73 -25.79
CA SER A 6 13.89 -20.58 -26.39
C SER A 6 13.28 -19.27 -25.89
N GLY A 7 14.12 -18.24 -25.67
CA GLY A 7 13.66 -16.91 -25.26
C GLY A 7 13.93 -16.51 -23.80
N TYR A 8 14.33 -17.43 -22.91
CA TYR A 8 14.70 -17.05 -21.53
C TYR A 8 15.81 -16.01 -21.45
N ALA A 9 16.81 -16.09 -22.33
CA ALA A 9 17.89 -15.10 -22.37
C ALA A 9 17.37 -13.68 -22.71
N LYS A 10 16.47 -13.57 -23.69
CA LYS A 10 15.84 -12.30 -24.08
C LYS A 10 14.91 -11.76 -22.98
N LEU A 11 14.20 -12.66 -22.30
CA LEU A 11 13.38 -12.32 -21.15
C LEU A 11 14.25 -11.77 -20.01
N GLY A 12 15.38 -12.42 -19.70
CA GLY A 12 16.34 -11.96 -18.71
C GLY A 12 16.89 -10.56 -19.02
N GLU A 13 17.24 -10.30 -20.27
CA GLU A 13 17.69 -8.98 -20.72
C GLU A 13 16.61 -7.90 -20.50
N SER A 14 15.36 -8.22 -20.86
CA SER A 14 14.22 -7.29 -20.71
C SER A 14 13.93 -6.99 -19.24
N ILE A 15 13.99 -8.01 -18.38
CA ILE A 15 13.83 -7.84 -16.92
C ILE A 15 14.96 -7.00 -16.35
N GLY A 16 16.21 -7.25 -16.77
CA GLY A 16 17.38 -6.49 -16.33
C GLY A 16 17.25 -4.99 -16.63
N LYS A 17 16.86 -4.65 -17.87
CA LYS A 17 16.61 -3.26 -18.28
C LYS A 17 15.53 -2.60 -17.43
N LEU A 18 14.41 -3.28 -17.21
CA LEU A 18 13.31 -2.77 -16.37
C LEU A 18 13.76 -2.51 -14.93
N VAL A 19 14.53 -3.43 -14.33
CA VAL A 19 15.03 -3.27 -12.96
C VAL A 19 15.99 -2.08 -12.88
N GLU A 20 16.87 -1.91 -13.87
CA GLU A 20 17.79 -0.78 -13.93
C GLU A 20 17.06 0.56 -14.03
N GLU A 21 16.04 0.66 -14.90
CA GLU A 21 15.20 1.85 -15.03
C GLU A 21 14.49 2.20 -13.71
N LYS A 22 13.92 1.20 -13.05
CA LYS A 22 13.25 1.37 -11.74
C LYS A 22 14.24 1.81 -10.65
N GLN A 23 15.41 1.21 -10.60
CA GLN A 23 16.43 1.57 -9.60
C GLN A 23 16.91 3.01 -9.80
N LYS A 24 17.10 3.43 -11.05
CA LYS A 24 17.43 4.81 -11.40
C LYS A 24 16.28 5.77 -11.06
N ALA A 25 15.03 5.36 -11.25
CA ALA A 25 13.85 6.19 -10.99
C ALA A 25 13.55 6.35 -9.48
N TYR A 26 13.57 5.26 -8.72
CA TYR A 26 13.06 5.23 -7.33
C TYR A 26 14.14 5.08 -6.27
N GLY A 27 15.39 4.89 -6.68
CA GLY A 27 16.49 4.60 -5.78
C GLY A 27 16.35 3.23 -5.13
N ASP A 28 17.19 3.00 -4.13
CA ASP A 28 17.33 1.70 -3.50
C ASP A 28 16.32 1.43 -2.37
N SER A 29 15.04 1.35 -2.72
CA SER A 29 13.97 0.96 -1.78
C SER A 29 14.20 -0.47 -1.26
N PHE A 30 14.70 -1.36 -2.12
CA PHE A 30 14.88 -2.78 -1.81
C PHE A 30 15.87 -3.02 -0.66
N SER A 31 16.98 -2.29 -0.61
CA SER A 31 17.93 -2.40 0.53
C SER A 31 17.54 -1.53 1.73
N LYS A 32 16.87 -0.39 1.52
CA LYS A 32 16.52 0.55 2.60
C LYS A 32 15.31 0.11 3.43
N ALA A 33 14.27 -0.43 2.78
CA ALA A 33 13.05 -0.81 3.48
C ALA A 33 13.27 -1.88 4.57
N PRO A 34 14.08 -2.94 4.33
CA PRO A 34 14.40 -3.91 5.38
C PRO A 34 15.11 -3.28 6.59
N ALA A 35 15.98 -2.30 6.38
CA ALA A 35 16.67 -1.61 7.48
C ALA A 35 15.68 -0.84 8.37
N ILE A 36 14.71 -0.14 7.78
CA ILE A 36 13.64 0.54 8.52
C ILE A 36 12.76 -0.48 9.24
N MET A 37 12.39 -1.58 8.57
CA MET A 37 11.59 -2.65 9.17
C MET A 37 12.29 -3.31 10.36
N ALA A 38 13.61 -3.47 10.33
CA ALA A 38 14.37 -4.00 11.46
C ALA A 38 14.35 -3.07 12.68
N VAL A 39 14.25 -1.74 12.47
CA VAL A 39 14.05 -0.77 13.56
C VAL A 39 12.64 -0.86 14.14
N LEU A 40 11.61 -0.99 13.28
CA LEU A 40 10.21 -1.02 13.69
C LEU A 40 9.78 -2.35 14.31
N TYR A 41 10.35 -3.46 13.82
CA TYR A 41 10.01 -4.83 14.21
C TYR A 41 11.28 -5.60 14.61
N PRO A 42 11.99 -5.18 15.68
CA PRO A 42 13.29 -5.75 16.06
C PRO A 42 13.21 -7.24 16.45
N ASN A 43 12.02 -7.71 16.84
CA ASN A 43 11.76 -9.10 17.22
C ASN A 43 10.96 -9.87 16.14
N GLY A 44 10.87 -9.33 14.92
CA GLY A 44 10.04 -9.88 13.85
C GLY A 44 8.58 -9.43 13.89
N ILE A 45 7.79 -9.93 12.94
CA ILE A 45 6.36 -9.61 12.76
C ILE A 45 5.54 -10.86 13.12
N SER A 46 4.65 -10.75 14.10
CA SER A 46 3.72 -11.81 14.45
C SER A 46 2.58 -11.95 13.42
N PRO A 47 1.95 -13.13 13.26
CA PRO A 47 0.91 -13.34 12.26
C PRO A 47 -0.28 -12.35 12.36
N ASP A 48 -0.67 -11.98 13.57
CA ASP A 48 -1.74 -11.00 13.85
C ASP A 48 -1.38 -9.56 13.41
N MET A 49 -0.08 -9.25 13.34
CA MET A 49 0.44 -7.95 12.92
C MET A 49 0.71 -7.85 11.42
N MET A 50 0.58 -8.95 10.66
CA MET A 50 0.90 -8.98 9.22
C MET A 50 0.15 -7.94 8.41
N GLY A 51 -1.12 -7.67 8.74
CA GLY A 51 -1.91 -6.63 8.06
C GLY A 51 -1.30 -5.24 8.24
N SER A 52 -1.01 -4.85 9.48
CA SER A 52 -0.40 -3.55 9.78
C SER A 52 1.02 -3.46 9.26
N ALA A 53 1.80 -4.54 9.34
CA ALA A 53 3.16 -4.59 8.80
C ALA A 53 3.17 -4.43 7.27
N LEU A 54 2.22 -5.04 6.55
CA LEU A 54 2.05 -4.82 5.11
C LEU A 54 1.81 -3.34 4.81
N THR A 55 0.90 -2.69 5.56
CA THR A 55 0.60 -1.27 5.36
C THR A 55 1.84 -0.40 5.62
N VAL A 56 2.60 -0.68 6.68
CA VAL A 56 3.87 0.00 6.98
C VAL A 56 4.88 -0.16 5.85
N VAL A 57 5.10 -1.39 5.35
CA VAL A 57 6.02 -1.65 4.23
C VAL A 57 5.62 -0.86 2.98
N ARG A 58 4.32 -0.80 2.66
CA ARG A 58 3.83 -0.01 1.52
C ARG A 58 4.06 1.48 1.69
N VAL A 59 3.87 2.02 2.89
CA VAL A 59 4.19 3.43 3.19
C VAL A 59 5.69 3.68 3.03
N ILE A 60 6.55 2.81 3.56
CA ILE A 60 8.01 2.91 3.41
C ILE A 60 8.42 2.91 1.94
N ASP A 61 7.84 2.03 1.11
CA ASP A 61 8.12 2.00 -0.32
C ASP A 61 7.78 3.34 -1.00
N LYS A 62 6.63 3.92 -0.67
CA LYS A 62 6.22 5.23 -1.20
C LYS A 62 7.11 6.36 -0.69
N LEU A 63 7.53 6.34 0.57
CA LEU A 63 8.48 7.31 1.13
C LEU A 63 9.84 7.24 0.43
N ASN A 64 10.34 6.06 0.10
CA ASN A 64 11.56 5.92 -0.71
C ASN A 64 11.40 6.61 -2.07
N ARG A 65 10.27 6.41 -2.77
CA ARG A 65 9.99 7.09 -4.05
C ARG A 65 9.90 8.61 -3.92
N ILE A 66 9.27 9.11 -2.85
CA ILE A 66 9.17 10.55 -2.58
C ILE A 66 10.57 11.13 -2.34
N SER A 67 11.40 10.42 -1.58
CA SER A 67 12.74 10.90 -1.17
C SER A 67 13.74 11.05 -2.32
N THR A 68 13.47 10.47 -3.50
CA THR A 68 14.34 10.61 -4.68
C THR A 68 14.03 11.84 -5.52
N ASN A 69 13.08 12.69 -5.10
CA ASN A 69 12.63 13.89 -5.82
C ASN A 69 12.17 13.60 -7.27
N LYS A 70 11.68 12.38 -7.50
CA LYS A 70 11.24 11.84 -8.79
C LYS A 70 9.77 11.41 -8.70
N VAL A 71 8.96 12.32 -8.14
CA VAL A 71 7.51 12.17 -8.09
C VAL A 71 7.00 12.17 -9.54
N ASP A 72 6.06 11.28 -9.87
CA ASP A 72 5.37 11.24 -11.17
C ASP A 72 6.12 10.63 -12.39
N LEU A 73 7.24 9.92 -12.21
CA LEU A 73 7.96 9.31 -13.35
C LEU A 73 7.16 8.25 -14.13
N LEU A 74 6.05 7.73 -13.59
CA LEU A 74 5.15 6.78 -14.25
C LEU A 74 3.65 7.14 -14.08
N GLY A 75 3.31 8.40 -13.79
CA GLY A 75 1.90 8.81 -13.61
C GLY A 75 1.30 8.47 -12.23
N GLU A 76 2.14 8.09 -11.25
CA GLU A 76 1.69 7.71 -9.91
C GLU A 76 1.80 8.88 -8.92
N ASN A 77 0.81 8.99 -8.00
CA ASN A 77 0.84 9.92 -6.88
C ASN A 77 1.15 9.18 -5.56
N PRO A 78 2.42 9.11 -5.12
CA PRO A 78 2.80 8.36 -3.92
C PRO A 78 2.20 8.93 -2.63
N TRP A 79 1.89 10.23 -2.59
CA TRP A 79 1.16 10.81 -1.46
C TRP A 79 -0.31 10.40 -1.46
N GLY A 80 -0.93 10.32 -2.64
CA GLY A 80 -2.29 9.79 -2.82
C GLY A 80 -2.38 8.33 -2.36
N ASP A 81 -1.39 7.52 -2.69
CA ASP A 81 -1.28 6.14 -2.20
C ASP A 81 -1.23 6.08 -0.67
N ILE A 82 -0.34 6.86 -0.03
CA ILE A 82 -0.20 6.91 1.43
C ILE A 82 -1.52 7.36 2.09
N ALA A 83 -2.18 8.38 1.53
CA ALA A 83 -3.47 8.85 2.01
C ALA A 83 -4.53 7.73 1.92
N GLY A 84 -4.58 7.00 0.80
CA GLY A 84 -5.45 5.85 0.61
C GLY A 84 -5.21 4.74 1.63
N TYR A 85 -3.94 4.39 1.89
CA TYR A 85 -3.60 3.39 2.92
C TYR A 85 -4.02 3.83 4.31
N SER A 86 -3.80 5.11 4.64
CA SER A 86 -4.20 5.70 5.92
C SER A 86 -5.72 5.66 6.11
N LEU A 87 -6.50 5.97 5.06
CA LEU A 87 -7.96 5.91 5.09
C LEU A 87 -8.47 4.48 5.35
N LEU A 88 -7.86 3.47 4.72
CA LEU A 88 -8.23 2.07 4.93
C LEU A 88 -7.98 1.63 6.39
N GLU A 89 -6.84 1.99 6.97
CA GLU A 89 -6.54 1.67 8.37
C GLU A 89 -7.46 2.42 9.34
N VAL A 90 -7.74 3.70 9.10
CA VAL A 90 -8.69 4.48 9.92
C VAL A 90 -10.09 3.88 9.87
N MET A 91 -10.55 3.44 8.70
CA MET A 91 -11.85 2.77 8.56
C MET A 91 -11.89 1.43 9.32
N LYS A 92 -10.77 0.70 9.36
CA LYS A 92 -10.64 -0.58 10.06
C LYS A 92 -10.64 -0.45 11.58
N TYR A 93 -9.87 0.49 12.13
CA TYR A 93 -9.72 0.66 13.59
C TYR A 93 -10.71 1.65 14.21
N GLY A 94 -11.45 2.38 13.36
CA GLY A 94 -12.37 3.42 13.76
C GLY A 94 -11.67 4.76 14.00
N PRO A 95 -12.36 5.87 13.77
CA PRO A 95 -11.82 7.18 14.08
C PRO A 95 -11.69 7.35 15.60
N SER A 96 -10.48 7.61 16.09
CA SER A 96 -10.23 7.86 17.52
C SER A 96 -10.94 9.12 18.04
N SER A 97 -11.35 10.04 17.14
CA SER A 97 -12.11 11.26 17.46
C SER A 97 -12.68 12.01 16.24
N ILE A 98 -12.58 11.45 15.03
CA ILE A 98 -13.08 12.08 13.80
C ILE A 98 -14.58 11.81 13.66
N LYS A 99 -15.39 12.87 13.69
CA LYS A 99 -16.78 12.80 13.23
C LYS A 99 -16.78 12.61 11.72
N ILE A 100 -16.93 11.38 11.27
CA ILE A 100 -17.13 11.08 9.85
C ILE A 100 -18.58 11.48 9.54
N PRO A 101 -18.85 12.24 8.47
CA PRO A 101 -20.21 12.51 8.03
C PRO A 101 -20.97 11.18 7.88
N ALA A 102 -22.15 11.09 8.49
CA ALA A 102 -22.98 9.91 8.34
C ALA A 102 -23.26 9.68 6.85
N LEU A 103 -23.01 8.46 6.38
CA LEU A 103 -23.35 8.06 5.02
C LEU A 103 -24.88 8.08 4.86
N THR A 104 -25.36 8.52 3.70
CA THR A 104 -26.77 8.39 3.37
C THR A 104 -27.15 6.92 3.21
N LYS A 105 -28.45 6.59 3.32
CA LYS A 105 -28.93 5.22 3.08
C LYS A 105 -28.53 4.70 1.70
N GLU A 106 -28.59 5.55 0.68
CA GLU A 106 -28.18 5.20 -0.70
C GLU A 106 -26.68 4.87 -0.79
N GLN A 107 -25.84 5.64 -0.11
CA GLN A 107 -24.40 5.37 -0.05
C GLN A 107 -24.08 4.05 0.66
N ILE A 108 -24.79 3.73 1.75
CA ILE A 108 -24.63 2.48 2.48
C ILE A 108 -25.03 1.28 1.60
N GLU A 109 -26.16 1.35 0.91
CA GLU A 109 -26.62 0.27 0.03
C GLU A 109 -25.68 0.05 -1.16
N LEU A 110 -25.12 1.12 -1.72
CA LEU A 110 -24.10 1.03 -2.78
C LEU A 110 -22.82 0.31 -2.30
N LEU A 111 -22.32 0.65 -1.11
CA LEU A 111 -21.11 0.03 -0.54
C LEU A 111 -21.31 -1.45 -0.23
N LYS A 112 -22.48 -1.83 0.29
CA LYS A 112 -22.84 -3.24 0.51
C LYS A 112 -22.88 -4.02 -0.80
N ALA A 113 -23.46 -3.45 -1.86
CA ALA A 113 -23.48 -4.07 -3.18
C ALA A 113 -22.07 -4.31 -3.76
N GLN A 114 -21.10 -3.46 -3.39
CA GLN A 114 -19.69 -3.58 -3.77
C GLN A 114 -18.86 -4.45 -2.82
N GLN A 115 -19.49 -5.10 -1.82
CA GLN A 115 -18.82 -5.92 -0.80
C GLN A 115 -17.73 -5.16 -0.01
N ILE A 116 -17.85 -3.84 0.09
CA ILE A 116 -16.94 -3.02 0.88
C ILE A 116 -17.43 -3.04 2.33
N PRO A 117 -16.59 -3.46 3.30
CA PRO A 117 -16.98 -3.48 4.71
C PRO A 117 -17.21 -2.06 5.21
N VAL A 118 -18.46 -1.73 5.51
CA VAL A 118 -18.82 -0.51 6.21
C VAL A 118 -18.66 -0.82 7.70
N GLY A 119 -17.53 -0.43 8.30
CA GLY A 119 -17.30 -0.60 9.74
C GLY A 119 -18.46 0.00 10.55
N VAL A 120 -18.59 -0.37 11.83
CA VAL A 120 -19.60 0.19 12.74
C VAL A 120 -19.30 1.69 12.93
N ILE A 121 -19.75 2.52 11.99
CA ILE A 121 -19.88 3.96 12.18
C ILE A 121 -21.00 4.07 13.21
N LYS A 122 -20.62 4.19 14.48
CA LYS A 122 -21.59 4.47 15.54
C LYS A 122 -22.29 5.77 15.15
N ASN A 123 -23.61 5.71 15.03
CA ASN A 123 -24.38 6.93 14.93
C ASN A 123 -24.19 7.70 16.24
N ASP A 124 -24.06 9.03 16.14
CA ASP A 124 -24.06 9.96 17.30
C ASP A 124 -25.35 9.84 18.16
N SER A 125 -26.33 9.00 17.76
CA SER A 125 -27.58 8.73 18.50
C SER A 125 -27.45 7.67 19.61
N ASP A 126 -26.29 7.02 19.76
CA ASP A 126 -26.08 5.95 20.75
C ASP A 126 -25.14 6.37 21.90
N LEU A 127 -25.04 7.69 22.17
CA LEU A 127 -24.39 8.28 23.35
C LEU A 127 -25.37 9.14 24.16
#